data_AF-A0A510DWQ3-F1
#
_entry.id   AF-A0A510DWQ3-F1
#
_cell.length_a   1.000
_cell.length_b   1.000
_cell.length_c   1.000
_cell.angle_alpha   90.00
_cell.angle_beta   90.00
_cell.angle_gamma   90.00
#
_symmetry.space_group_name_H-M   'P 1'
#
loop_
_entity.id
_entity.type
_entity.pdbx_description
1 polymer ?
#
loop_
_entity_poly.entity_id
_entity_poly.type
_entity_poly.pdbx_seq_one_letter_code
_entity_poly.pdbx_strand_id
1 'polypeptide(L)' 'MSVEEIVKVSRNYQVTIPAKVRQKFQIKEGDLVKVIFDDGEGVVKIQIMKEPWK' A
#
# COMPACT_ATOMS: atom_id res chain seq x y z
N MET A 1 -15.93 -2.45 -9.18
CA MET A 1 -15.97 -1.27 -8.28
C MET A 1 -14.59 -1.04 -7.71
N SER A 2 -13.99 0.13 -7.97
CA SER A 2 -12.80 0.60 -7.27
C SER A 2 -13.12 0.72 -5.77
N VAL A 3 -12.13 0.42 -4.92
CA VAL A 3 -12.25 0.65 -3.48
C VAL A 3 -11.19 1.68 -3.13
N GLU A 4 -11.67 2.85 -2.74
CA GLU A 4 -10.87 4.03 -2.47
C GLU A 4 -11.39 4.75 -1.22
N GLU A 5 -10.51 5.48 -0.55
CA GLU A 5 -10.87 6.31 0.60
C GLU A 5 -9.81 7.41 0.74
N ILE A 6 -10.26 8.64 0.97
CA ILE A 6 -9.38 9.80 1.12
C ILE A 6 -8.79 9.77 2.52
N VAL A 7 -7.45 9.73 2.61
CA VAL A 7 -6.70 9.70 3.87
C VAL A 7 -5.74 10.87 3.94
N LYS A 8 -5.49 11.34 5.17
CA LYS A 8 -4.48 12.37 5.43
C LYS A 8 -3.11 11.71 5.61
N VAL A 9 -2.08 12.32 5.03
CA VAL A 9 -0.69 11.93 5.30
C VAL A 9 -0.38 12.23 6.77
N SER A 10 0.05 11.21 7.49
CA SER A 10 0.44 11.31 8.89
C SER A 10 1.87 11.80 9.03
N ARG A 11 2.34 11.96 10.28
CA ARG A 11 3.74 12.33 10.55
C ARG A 11 4.69 11.32 9.90
N ASN A 12 5.91 11.77 9.60
CA ASN A 12 6.96 10.95 8.98
C ASN A 12 6.52 10.32 7.64
N TYR A 13 5.70 11.04 6.86
CA TYR A 13 5.24 10.62 5.53
C TYR A 13 4.46 9.29 5.50
N GLN A 14 3.88 8.88 6.63
CA GLN A 14 3.10 7.66 6.69
C GLN A 14 1.72 7.87 6.08
N VAL A 15 1.30 6.92 5.23
CA VAL A 15 -0.06 6.87 4.68
C VAL A 15 -0.75 5.64 5.25
N THR A 16 -1.89 5.85 5.91
CA THR A 16 -2.67 4.73 6.45
C THR A 16 -3.40 4.03 5.32
N ILE A 17 -3.23 2.71 5.19
CA ILE A 17 -4.05 1.90 4.28
C ILE A 17 -5.40 1.64 4.96
N PRO A 18 -6.51 2.23 4.48
CA PRO A 18 -7.79 2.19 5.14
C PRO A 18 -8.37 0.76 5.13
N ALA A 19 -9.29 0.47 6.06
CA ALA A 19 -9.83 -0.87 6.26
C ALA A 19 -10.45 -1.45 4.97
N LYS A 20 -11.13 -0.62 4.17
CA LYS A 20 -11.73 -1.04 2.89
C LYS A 20 -10.69 -1.57 1.91
N VAL A 21 -9.52 -0.93 1.84
CA VAL A 21 -8.41 -1.37 0.98
C VAL A 21 -7.75 -2.62 1.57
N ARG A 22 -7.52 -2.67 2.90
CA ARG A 22 -6.94 -3.85 3.59
C ARG A 22 -7.74 -5.14 3.43
N GLN A 23 -9.06 -5.05 3.27
CA GLN A 23 -9.89 -6.24 2.99
C GLN A 23 -9.52 -6.92 1.66
N LYS A 24 -9.04 -6.15 0.68
CA LYS A 24 -8.57 -6.67 -0.62
C LYS A 24 -7.05 -6.84 -0.67
N PHE A 25 -6.33 -5.99 0.04
CA PHE A 25 -4.87 -5.96 0.12
C PHE A 25 -4.43 -6.46 1.49
N GLN A 26 -4.31 -7.79 1.61
CA GLN A 26 -4.03 -8.48 2.88
C GLN A 26 -2.59 -8.29 3.32
N ILE A 27 -2.33 -7.16 3.97
CA ILE A 27 -1.06 -6.86 4.64
C ILE A 27 -1.21 -6.97 6.16
N LYS A 28 -0.15 -7.42 6.82
CA LYS A 28 -0.02 -7.50 8.27
C LYS A 28 1.18 -6.68 8.72
N GLU A 29 1.21 -6.40 10.02
CA GLU A 29 2.38 -5.81 10.64
C GLU A 29 3.59 -6.73 10.46
N GLY A 30 4.70 -6.17 9.99
CA GLY A 30 5.92 -6.91 9.66
C GLY A 30 6.05 -7.35 8.20
N ASP A 31 4.99 -7.23 7.39
CA ASP A 31 5.08 -7.57 5.96
C ASP A 31 5.99 -6.60 5.21
N LEU A 32 6.86 -7.15 4.36
CA LEU A 32 7.66 -6.35 3.43
C LEU A 32 6.83 -5.95 2.22
N VAL A 33 6.85 -4.66 1.89
CA VAL A 33 6.16 -4.11 0.73
C VAL A 33 7.14 -3.34 -0.14
N LYS A 34 6.96 -3.45 -1.45
CA LYS A 34 7.67 -2.66 -2.44
C LYS A 34 6.83 -1.44 -2.80
N VAL A 35 7.41 -0.25 -2.68
CA VAL A 35 6.80 1.02 -3.04
C VAL A 35 7.42 1.50 -4.34
N ILE A 36 6.59 1.71 -5.37
CA ILE A 36 7.02 2.09 -6.72
C ILE A 36 6.27 3.35 -7.11
N PHE A 37 6.97 4.36 -7.63
CA PHE A 37 6.33 5.47 -8.31
C PHE A 37 6.20 5.12 -9.80
N ASP A 38 5.00 5.26 -10.34
CA ASP A 38 4.72 5.07 -11.77
C ASP A 38 4.57 6.44 -12.42
N ASP A 39 5.61 6.88 -13.14
CA ASP A 39 5.63 8.18 -13.84
C ASP A 39 4.54 8.29 -14.92
N GLY A 40 4.07 7.17 -15.49
CA GLY A 40 3.06 7.18 -16.54
C GLY A 40 1.66 7.50 -16.01
N GLU A 41 1.35 7.03 -14.80
CA GLU A 41 0.06 7.26 -14.14
C GLU A 41 0.12 8.39 -13.09
N GLY A 42 1.31 8.79 -12.65
CA GLY A 42 1.51 9.76 -11.56
C GLY A 42 1.07 9.23 -10.20
N VAL A 43 1.13 7.92 -9.99
CA VAL A 43 0.65 7.25 -8.77
C VAL A 43 1.73 6.42 -8.08
N VAL A 44 1.56 6.20 -6.78
CA VAL A 44 2.37 5.25 -6.03
C VAL A 44 1.68 3.88 -6.01
N LYS A 45 2.38 2.85 -6.48
CA LYS A 45 1.96 1.45 -6.45
C LYS A 45 2.66 0.74 -5.29
N ILE A 46 1.88 0.04 -4.46
CA ILE A 46 2.40 -0.77 -3.36
C ILE A 46 2.15 -2.24 -3.69
N GLN A 47 3.21 -3.05 -3.64
CA GLN A 47 3.15 -4.49 -3.92
C GLN A 47 3.66 -5.28 -2.73
N ILE A 48 2.98 -6.37 -2.38
CA ILE A 48 3.43 -7.27 -1.32
C ILE A 48 4.68 -8.02 -1.82
N MET A 49 5.78 -7.90 -1.09
CA MET A 49 6.99 -8.67 -1.39
C MET A 49 6.91 -10.00 -0.63
N LYS A 50 6.55 -11.07 -1.35
CA LYS A 50 6.71 -12.41 -0.81
C LYS A 50 8.21 -12.71 -0.78
N GLU A 51 8.79 -12.85 0.40
CA GLU A 51 10.19 -13.26 0.51
C GLU A 51 10.40 -14.57 -0.27
N PRO A 52 11.43 -14.64 -1.14
CA PRO A 52 11.76 -15.85 -1.87
C PRO A 52 12.52 -16.89 -1.03
N TRP A 53 12.76 -16.64 0.27
CA TRP A 53 13.64 -17.46 1.11
C TRP A 53 12.87 -18.39 2.06
N LYS A 54 11.86 -19.09 1.53
CA LYS A 54 11.22 -20.21 2.22
C LYS A 54 11.34 -21.49 1.40
#